data_AF-C6HXZ3-F1
#
_entry.id   AF-C6HXZ3-F1
#
_cell.length_a   1.000
_cell.length_b   1.000
_cell.length_c   1.000
_cell.angle_alpha   90.00
_cell.angle_beta   90.00
_cell.angle_gamma   90.00
#
_symmetry.space_group_name_H-M   'P 1'
#
loop_
_entity.id
_entity.type
_entity.pdbx_description
1 polymer ?
#
loop_
_entity_poly.entity_id
_entity_poly.type
_entity_poly.pdbx_seq_one_letter_code
_entity_poly.pdbx_strand_id
1 'polypeptide(L)' 'REMVRYEVGAELLKKMIAALGPKAIVESPPKLEGSNMTMVLAPANAPTRPAGKDEEEPSEVAE' A
#
# COMPACT_ATOMS: atom_id res chain seq x y z
N ARG A 1 -9.88 5.52 19.60
CA ARG A 1 -9.04 4.34 19.26
C ARG A 1 -8.84 4.21 17.75
N GLU A 2 -9.85 4.52 16.95
CA GLU A 2 -9.79 4.42 15.49
C GLU A 2 -8.84 5.44 14.83
N MET A 3 -8.88 6.72 15.24
CA MET A 3 -7.93 7.75 14.78
C MET A 3 -6.46 7.40 15.09
N VAL A 4 -6.20 6.80 16.26
CA VAL A 4 -4.84 6.35 16.65
C VAL A 4 -4.34 5.25 15.72
N ARG A 5 -5.21 4.34 15.24
CA ARG A 5 -4.81 3.30 14.27
C ARG A 5 -4.40 3.91 12.93
N TYR A 6 -5.10 4.94 12.50
CA TYR A 6 -4.80 5.66 11.26
C TYR A 6 -3.44 6.37 11.34
N GLU A 7 -3.21 7.15 12.40
CA GLU A 7 -1.95 7.89 12.59
C GLU A 7 -0.74 6.95 12.71
N VAL A 8 -0.86 5.89 13.52
CA VAL A 8 0.23 4.91 13.72
C VAL A 8 0.56 4.19 12.43
N GLY A 9 -0.43 3.76 11.67
CA GLY A 9 -0.18 3.10 10.39
C GLY A 9 0.50 4.05 9.40
N ALA A 10 0.07 5.32 9.33
CA ALA A 10 0.60 6.29 8.38
C ALA A 10 2.07 6.57 8.66
N GLU A 11 2.42 6.75 9.94
CA GLU A 11 3.81 6.88 10.36
C GLU A 11 4.65 5.63 10.09
N LEU A 12 4.08 4.45 10.29
CA LEU A 12 4.77 3.18 10.01
C LEU A 12 5.14 3.04 8.53
N LEU A 13 4.17 3.26 7.64
CA LEU A 13 4.40 3.17 6.19
C LEU A 13 5.40 4.25 5.72
N LYS A 14 5.35 5.45 6.30
CA LYS A 14 6.33 6.50 6.04
C LYS A 14 7.75 6.11 6.46
N LYS A 15 7.91 5.48 7.63
CA LYS A 15 9.20 4.95 8.10
C LYS A 15 9.71 3.81 7.22
N MET A 16 8.82 2.96 6.71
CA MET A 16 9.19 1.91 5.75
C MET A 16 9.77 2.48 4.45
N ILE A 17 9.13 3.51 3.85
CA ILE A 17 9.67 4.16 2.64
C ILE A 17 11.05 4.74 2.92
N ALA A 18 11.21 5.43 4.06
CA ALA A 18 12.50 6.02 4.44
C ALA A 18 13.59 4.94 4.59
N ALA A 19 13.25 3.77 5.13
CA ALA A 19 14.18 2.64 5.26
C ALA A 19 14.52 1.96 3.92
N LEU A 20 13.57 1.90 2.98
CA LEU A 20 13.78 1.33 1.64
C LEU A 20 14.61 2.26 0.75
N GLY A 21 14.53 3.57 0.98
CA GLY A 21 15.33 4.57 0.28
C GLY A 21 15.18 4.47 -1.24
N PRO A 22 16.28 4.58 -2.02
CA PRO A 22 16.21 4.65 -3.48
C PRO A 22 15.92 3.30 -4.17
N LYS A 23 15.72 2.22 -3.41
CA LYS A 23 15.46 0.88 -3.97
C LYS A 23 13.99 0.68 -4.34
N ALA A 24 13.10 1.51 -3.82
CA ALA A 24 11.66 1.42 -4.05
C ALA A 24 11.08 2.78 -4.45
N ILE A 25 10.09 2.76 -5.32
CA ILE A 25 9.26 3.89 -5.74
C ILE A 25 7.84 3.66 -5.23
N VAL A 26 7.16 4.75 -4.85
CA VAL A 26 5.75 4.69 -4.43
C VAL A 26 4.88 4.74 -5.68
N GLU A 27 4.20 3.64 -6.01
CA GLU A 27 3.23 3.61 -7.11
C GLU A 27 1.87 4.14 -6.68
N SER A 28 1.46 3.79 -5.45
CA SER A 28 0.20 4.26 -4.87
C SER A 28 0.42 4.69 -3.43
N PRO A 29 -0.02 5.90 -3.04
CA PRO A 29 0.15 6.41 -1.69
C PRO A 29 -0.66 5.57 -0.68
N PRO A 30 -0.32 5.64 0.62
CA PRO A 30 -1.12 5.01 1.67
C PRO A 30 -2.60 5.39 1.59
N LYS A 31 -3.47 4.39 1.38
CA LYS A 31 -4.93 4.54 1.36
C LYS A 31 -5.59 3.56 2.33
N LEU A 32 -6.73 3.98 2.88
CA LEU A 32 -7.53 3.15 3.77
C LEU A 32 -8.52 2.33 2.94
N GLU A 33 -8.45 1.01 3.07
CA GLU A 33 -9.34 0.04 2.42
C GLU A 33 -10.05 -0.75 3.51
N GLY A 34 -11.25 -0.31 3.87
CA GLY A 34 -12.01 -0.84 4.99
C GLY A 34 -11.27 -0.62 6.32
N SER A 35 -10.81 -1.71 6.94
CA SER A 35 -10.00 -1.66 8.17
C SER A 35 -8.49 -1.71 7.94
N ASN A 36 -8.06 -1.84 6.68
CA ASN A 36 -6.66 -1.95 6.31
C ASN A 36 -6.14 -0.62 5.78
N MET A 37 -4.85 -0.39 5.90
CA MET A 37 -4.19 0.71 5.21
C MET A 37 -3.04 0.18 4.37
N THR A 38 -3.13 0.41 3.07
CA THR A 38 -2.31 -0.24 2.06
C THR A 38 -1.54 0.82 1.28
N MET A 39 -0.28 0.52 0.94
CA MET A 39 0.58 1.33 0.08
C MET A 39 1.26 0.41 -0.92
N VAL A 40 1.31 0.82 -2.18
CA VAL A 40 1.92 0.02 -3.25
C VAL A 40 3.28 0.59 -3.59
N LEU A 41 4.28 -0.28 -3.55
CA LEU A 41 5.68 0.03 -3.83
C LEU A 41 6.17 -0.81 -5.00
N ALA A 42 6.86 -0.18 -5.94
CA ALA A 42 7.61 -0.89 -6.97
C ALA A 42 9.11 -0.80 -6.74
N PRO A 43 9.88 -1.80 -7.17
CA PRO A 43 11.33 -1.73 -7.21
C PRO A 43 11.81 -0.66 -8.20
N ALA A 44 12.75 0.19 -7.79
CA ALA A 44 13.27 1.28 -8.63
C ALA A 44 14.07 0.79 -9.85
N ASN A 45 14.62 -0.44 -9.81
CA ASN A 45 15.47 -1.01 -10.85
C ASN A 45 15.04 -2.44 -11.26
N ALA A 46 13.75 -2.77 -11.26
CA ALA A 46 13.34 -4.08 -11.75
C ALA A 46 13.41 -4.17 -13.28
N PRO A 47 13.88 -5.31 -13.84
CA PRO A 47 13.59 -5.64 -15.22
C PRO A 47 12.08 -5.79 -15.34
N THR A 48 11.48 -5.08 -16.31
CA THR A 48 10.03 -5.04 -16.52
C THR A 48 9.46 -6.45 -16.58
N ARG A 49 8.73 -6.86 -15.53
CA ARG A 49 7.71 -7.89 -15.63
C ARG A 49 6.40 -7.13 -15.53
N PRO A 50 5.52 -7.20 -16.54
CA PRO A 50 4.26 -6.47 -16.50
C PRO A 50 3.51 -6.87 -15.24
N ALA A 51 3.06 -5.87 -14.49
CA ALA A 51 2.20 -6.04 -13.33
C ALA A 51 0.93 -6.77 -13.77
N GLY A 52 0.90 -8.08 -13.51
CA GLY A 52 -0.30 -8.89 -13.58
C GLY A 52 -1.28 -8.31 -12.58
N LYS A 53 -2.43 -7.88 -13.10
CA LYS A 53 -3.64 -7.59 -12.34
C LYS A 53 -4.12 -8.90 -11.73
N ASP A 54 -3.64 -9.23 -10.55
CA ASP A 54 -4.27 -10.25 -9.71
C ASP A 54 -5.19 -9.51 -8.73
N GLU A 55 -6.49 -9.61 -9.04
CA GLU A 55 -7.59 -9.76 -8.09
C GLU A 55 -7.91 -8.59 -7.15
N GLU A 56 -8.71 -7.64 -7.64
CA GLU A 56 -9.81 -7.07 -6.84
C GLU A 56 -11.05 -7.92 -7.14
N GLU A 57 -11.29 -8.92 -6.29
CA GLU A 57 -12.58 -9.61 -6.23
C GLU A 57 -13.69 -8.61 -5.80
N PRO A 58 -14.89 -8.74 -6.39
CA PRO A 58 -15.98 -7.80 -6.18
C PRO A 58 -16.61 -8.00 -4.80
N SER A 59 -16.83 -6.90 -4.08
CA SER A 59 -17.73 -6.90 -2.92
C SER A 59 -19.17 -7.05 -3.39
N GLU A 60 -19.62 -8.29 -3.54
CA GLU A 60 -21.04 -8.66 -3.54
C GLU A 60 -21.37 -9.31 -2.20
N VAL A 61 -22.05 -8.58 -1.33
CA VAL A 61 -23.03 -9.17 -0.42
C VAL A 61 -24.19 -8.18 -0.30
N ALA A 62 -25.26 -8.54 -1.00
CA ALA A 62 -26.59 -8.03 -0.78
C ALA A 62 -27.11 -8.50 0.59
N GLU A 63 -27.84 -7.62 1.28
CA GLU A 63 -28.95 -8.00 2.15
C GLU A 63 -30.15 -7.10 1.83
#